data_AF-A0A3M8ELJ0-F1
#
_entry.id   AF-A0A3M8ELJ0-F1
#
_cell.length_a   1.000
_cell.length_b   1.000
_cell.length_c   1.000
_cell.angle_alpha   90.00
_cell.angle_beta   90.00
_cell.angle_gamma   90.00
#
_symmetry.space_group_name_H-M   'P 1'
#
loop_
_entity.id
_entity.type
_entity.pdbx_description
1 polymer ?
#
loop_
_entity_poly.entity_id
_entity_poly.type
_entity_poly.pdbx_seq_one_letter_code
_entity_poly.pdbx_strand_id
1 'polypeptide(L)'
;LQGMGCFPSPRRPRVLWVGLNGGEPLTRLQQEVETAVVTAGIPPEERPFSPHITLARLKDHREGDVAPLLARNASFHSEPFTIDAFHLYSSILTAKGAIHRLVASYPLTRMTIGNG
;
A
#
# COMPACT_ATOMS: atom_id res chain seq x y z
N LEU A 1 8.16 5.45 6.07
CA LEU A 1 7.28 4.35 6.55
C LEU A 1 7.14 4.47 8.05
N GLN A 2 5.97 4.18 8.60
CA GLN A 2 5.74 4.31 10.04
C GLN A 2 4.69 3.31 10.52
N GLY A 3 4.96 2.72 11.68
CA GLY A 3 4.05 1.80 12.34
C GLY A 3 3.99 0.43 11.67
N MET A 4 3.71 -0.59 12.47
CA MET A 4 3.46 -1.95 12.01
C MET A 4 2.12 -2.42 12.56
N GLY A 5 1.44 -3.27 11.79
CA GLY A 5 0.16 -3.79 12.18
C GLY A 5 -0.22 -5.05 11.44
N CYS A 6 -1.47 -5.45 11.64
CA CYS A 6 -2.03 -6.59 10.96
C CYS A 6 -3.51 -6.40 10.62
N PHE A 7 -3.98 -7.12 9.60
CA PHE A 7 -5.40 -7.20 9.26
C PHE A 7 -5.93 -8.63 9.40
N PRO A 8 -7.21 -8.82 9.73
CA PRO A 8 -8.13 -7.78 10.20
C PRO A 8 -7.86 -7.36 11.65
N SER A 9 -7.30 -8.24 12.48
CA SER A 9 -6.95 -7.93 13.88
C SER A 9 -5.85 -8.86 14.42
N PRO A 10 -5.17 -8.48 15.53
CA PRO A 10 -4.14 -9.32 16.18
C PRO A 10 -4.65 -10.67 16.69
N ARG A 11 -5.97 -10.80 16.88
CA ARG A 11 -6.61 -12.05 17.29
C ARG A 11 -6.64 -13.09 16.16
N ARG A 12 -6.76 -12.63 14.91
CA ARG A 12 -6.83 -13.52 13.73
C ARG A 12 -6.07 -12.92 12.53
N PRO A 13 -4.76 -12.64 12.66
CA PRO A 13 -3.99 -11.88 11.68
C PRO A 13 -3.81 -12.67 10.37
N ARG A 14 -4.26 -12.12 9.26
CA ARG A 14 -4.07 -12.66 7.90
C ARG A 14 -2.98 -11.94 7.12
N VAL A 15 -2.76 -10.66 7.41
CA VAL A 15 -1.78 -9.81 6.72
C VAL A 15 -0.97 -9.07 7.76
N LEU A 16 0.36 -9.12 7.67
CA LEU A 16 1.27 -8.21 8.37
C LEU A 16 1.68 -7.09 7.43
N TRP A 17 1.74 -5.87 7.94
CA TRP A 17 2.01 -4.70 7.13
C TRP A 17 2.82 -3.64 7.89
N VAL A 18 3.44 -2.75 7.12
CA VAL A 18 4.02 -1.48 7.59
C VAL A 18 3.25 -0.31 6.99
N GLY A 19 2.97 0.71 7.80
CA GLY A 19 2.18 1.87 7.39
C GLY A 19 2.97 2.81 6.49
N LEU A 20 2.27 3.42 5.53
CA LEU A 20 2.80 4.48 4.68
C LEU A 20 2.07 5.78 4.99
N ASN A 21 2.81 6.80 5.45
CA ASN A 21 2.29 8.14 5.62
C ASN A 21 2.77 9.02 4.48
N GLY A 22 1.89 9.29 3.51
CA GLY A 22 2.14 10.21 2.39
C GLY A 22 1.34 11.51 2.48
N GLY A 23 0.68 11.77 3.61
CA GLY A 23 -0.15 12.96 3.83
C GLY A 23 -1.29 13.11 2.80
N GLU A 24 -1.75 14.36 2.64
CA GLU A 24 -2.80 14.74 1.71
C GLU A 24 -2.48 14.39 0.23
N PRO A 25 -1.24 14.54 -0.28
CA PRO A 25 -0.93 14.16 -1.66
C PRO A 25 -1.22 12.70 -1.99
N LEU A 26 -0.94 11.77 -1.08
CA LEU A 26 -1.21 10.34 -1.29
C LEU A 26 -2.71 10.04 -1.28
N THR A 27 -3.47 10.67 -0.38
CA THR A 27 -4.92 10.52 -0.34
C THR A 27 -5.56 11.08 -1.60
N ARG A 28 -5.11 12.26 -2.06
CA ARG A 28 -5.59 12.88 -3.31
C ARG A 28 -5.31 11.99 -4.52
N LEU A 29 -4.10 11.45 -4.64
CA LEU A 29 -3.78 10.51 -5.71
C LEU A 29 -4.72 9.31 -5.70
N GLN A 30 -4.99 8.71 -4.53
CA GLN A 30 -5.91 7.58 -4.46
C GLN A 30 -7.30 7.95 -4.96
N GLN A 31 -7.82 9.13 -4.61
CA GLN A 31 -9.12 9.61 -5.09
C GLN A 31 -9.16 9.87 -6.60
N GLU A 32 -8.09 10.44 -7.17
CA GLU A 32 -7.97 10.67 -8.61
C GLU A 32 -7.90 9.33 -9.38
N VAL A 33 -7.16 8.34 -8.86
CA VAL A 33 -7.11 6.98 -9.41
C VAL A 33 -8.48 6.30 -9.33
N GLU A 34 -9.18 6.39 -8.19
CA GLU A 34 -10.52 5.84 -8.01
C GLU A 34 -11.51 6.41 -9.04
N THR A 35 -11.48 7.73 -9.24
CA THR A 35 -12.32 8.43 -10.21
C THR A 35 -12.06 7.94 -11.63
N ALA A 36 -10.79 7.77 -12.01
CA ALA A 36 -10.40 7.26 -13.33
C ALA A 36 -10.86 5.80 -13.54
N VAL A 37 -10.73 4.95 -12.51
CA VAL A 37 -11.16 3.55 -12.53
C VAL A 37 -12.69 3.44 -12.69
N VAL A 38 -13.45 4.24 -11.94
CA VAL A 38 -14.91 4.30 -12.06
C VAL A 38 -15.35 4.79 -13.43
N THR A 39 -14.69 5.82 -13.95
CA THR A 39 -14.96 6.35 -15.30
C THR A 39 -14.69 5.31 -16.39
N ALA A 40 -13.74 4.39 -16.16
CA ALA A 40 -13.46 3.25 -17.03
C ALA A 40 -14.47 2.10 -16.89
N GLY A 41 -15.52 2.24 -16.07
CA GLY A 41 -16.59 1.26 -15.89
C GLY A 41 -16.32 0.18 -14.84
N ILE A 42 -15.30 0.36 -13.99
CA ILE A 42 -14.99 -0.57 -12.90
C ILE A 42 -15.66 -0.07 -11.60
N PRO A 43 -16.38 -0.92 -10.84
CA PRO A 43 -17.01 -0.51 -9.60
C PRO A 43 -16.02 0.05 -8.57
N PRO A 44 -16.46 0.99 -7.70
CA PRO A 44 -15.58 1.58 -6.70
C PRO A 44 -15.18 0.58 -5.60
N GLU A 45 -14.02 0.79 -4.98
CA GLU A 45 -13.61 0.06 -3.78
C GLU A 45 -14.29 0.65 -2.53
N GLU A 46 -15.10 -0.16 -1.85
CA GLU A 46 -15.88 0.27 -0.68
C GLU A 46 -15.04 0.34 0.61
N ARG A 47 -13.89 -0.36 0.65
CA ARG A 47 -13.04 -0.37 1.84
C ARG A 47 -12.28 0.95 1.97
N PRO A 48 -12.21 1.53 3.18
CA PRO A 48 -11.41 2.73 3.42
C PRO A 48 -9.96 2.54 2.99
N PHE A 49 -9.42 3.53 2.29
CA PHE A 49 -8.02 3.52 1.90
C PHE A 49 -7.11 3.54 3.13
N SER A 50 -6.40 2.45 3.34
CA SER A 50 -5.42 2.28 4.42
C SER A 50 -4.05 2.07 3.78
N PRO A 51 -3.26 3.13 3.53
CA PRO A 51 -1.99 3.02 2.82
C PRO A 51 -0.96 2.18 3.61
N HIS A 52 -0.56 1.05 3.04
CA HIS A 52 0.34 0.11 3.69
C HIS A 52 1.16 -0.69 2.68
N ILE A 53 2.31 -1.20 3.11
CA ILE A 53 3.07 -2.22 2.39
C ILE A 53 2.82 -3.56 3.09
N THR A 54 2.27 -4.53 2.36
CA THR A 54 2.12 -5.89 2.86
C THR A 54 3.51 -6.53 2.99
N LEU A 55 3.87 -6.96 4.19
CA LEU A 55 5.13 -7.65 4.47
C LEU A 55 4.98 -9.17 4.36
N ALA A 56 3.86 -9.70 4.86
CA ALA A 56 3.59 -11.13 4.84
C ALA A 56 2.09 -11.42 4.83
N ARG A 57 1.71 -12.56 4.24
CA ARG A 57 0.37 -13.15 4.35
C ARG A 57 0.48 -14.43 5.17
N LEU A 58 -0.25 -14.50 6.27
CA LEU A 58 -0.19 -15.60 7.23
C LEU A 58 -1.24 -16.66 6.88
N LYS A 59 -0.79 -17.88 6.57
CA LYS A 59 -1.66 -19.03 6.26
C LYS A 59 -2.10 -19.76 7.53
N ASP A 60 -1.12 -20.18 8.33
CA ASP A 60 -1.31 -20.84 9.61
C ASP A 60 -0.66 -19.99 10.72
N HIS A 61 -1.46 -19.55 11.68
CA HIS A 61 -1.01 -18.84 12.87
C HIS A 61 -1.97 -19.14 14.03
N ARG A 62 -1.45 -18.99 15.24
CA ARG A 62 -2.22 -19.04 16.47
C ARG A 62 -2.52 -17.61 16.94
N GLU A 63 -3.57 -17.49 17.75
CA GLU A 63 -3.86 -16.24 18.44
C GLU A 63 -2.65 -15.87 19.31
N GLY A 64 -2.17 -14.63 19.18
CA GLY A 64 -1.02 -14.11 19.93
C GLY A 64 0.32 -14.16 19.19
N ASP A 65 0.48 -14.93 18.10
CA ASP A 65 1.78 -15.10 17.42
C ASP A 65 2.40 -13.78 16.95
N VAL A 66 1.55 -12.82 16.53
CA VAL A 66 2.01 -11.53 16.03
C VAL A 66 2.25 -10.48 17.12
N ALA A 67 1.71 -10.68 18.33
CA ALA A 67 1.75 -9.66 19.37
C ALA A 67 3.18 -9.32 19.83
N PRO A 68 4.08 -10.29 20.10
CA PRO A 68 5.47 -9.98 20.44
C PRO A 68 6.21 -9.26 19.30
N LEU A 69 5.92 -9.62 18.05
CA LEU A 69 6.51 -8.97 16.89
C LEU A 69 6.08 -7.51 16.79
N LEU A 70 4.78 -7.23 16.92
CA LEU A 70 4.25 -5.87 16.88
C LEU A 70 4.76 -5.03 18.05
N ALA A 71 4.80 -5.59 19.27
CA ALA A 71 5.30 -4.90 20.45
C ALA A 71 6.77 -4.50 20.31
N ARG A 72 7.62 -5.41 19.82
CA ARG A 72 9.05 -5.14 19.56
C ARG A 72 9.28 -4.04 18.53
N ASN A 73 8.32 -3.79 17.65
CA ASN A 73 8.43 -2.83 16.55
C ASN A 73 7.41 -1.68 16.67
N ALA A 74 6.86 -1.43 17.86
CA ALA A 74 5.81 -0.43 18.06
C ALA A 74 6.25 0.99 17.63
N SER A 75 7.53 1.32 17.81
CA SER A 75 8.13 2.61 17.44
C SER A 75 8.79 2.59 16.05
N PHE A 76 8.49 1.59 15.21
CA PHE A 76 9.10 1.48 13.89
C PHE A 76 8.80 2.72 13.04
N HIS A 77 9.88 3.30 12.52
CA HIS A 77 9.88 4.33 11.50
C HIS A 77 11.07 4.08 10.59
N SER A 78 10.89 4.35 9.30
CA SER A 78 12.02 4.44 8.36
C SER A 78 12.45 5.88 8.20
N GLU A 79 13.65 6.06 7.65
CA GLU A 79 14.00 7.34 7.03
C GLU A 79 12.97 7.72 5.96
N PRO A 80 12.68 9.03 5.79
CA PRO A 80 11.88 9.52 4.67
C PRO A 80 12.53 9.14 3.33
N PHE A 81 11.70 8.90 2.33
CA PHE A 81 12.14 8.65 0.96
C PHE A 81 11.22 9.38 -0.02
N THR A 82 11.75 9.69 -1.20
CA THR A 82 10.99 10.34 -2.27
C THR A 82 10.26 9.32 -3.12
N ILE A 83 9.11 9.73 -3.63
CA ILE A 83 8.40 8.99 -4.67
C ILE A 83 8.70 9.71 -5.98
N ASP A 84 9.24 8.97 -6.95
CA ASP A 84 9.64 9.54 -8.24
C ASP A 84 8.71 9.12 -9.38
N ALA A 85 7.85 8.12 -9.17
CA ALA A 85 6.88 7.65 -10.15
C ALA A 85 5.75 6.84 -9.51
N PHE A 86 4.63 6.76 -10.23
CA PHE A 86 3.56 5.78 -10.03
C PHE A 86 3.51 4.81 -11.19
N HIS A 87 3.04 3.59 -10.93
CA HIS A 87 3.06 2.51 -11.91
C HIS A 87 1.73 1.77 -11.93
N LEU A 88 1.23 1.50 -13.13
CA LEU A 88 0.09 0.62 -13.33
C LEU A 88 0.60 -0.80 -13.54
N TYR A 89 0.08 -1.74 -12.76
CA TYR A 89 0.40 -3.17 -12.87
C TYR A 89 -0.82 -4.00 -13.26
N SER A 90 -0.61 -4.99 -14.11
CA SER A 90 -1.54 -6.09 -14.34
C SER A 90 -1.09 -7.29 -13.50
N SER A 91 -2.04 -7.95 -12.83
CA SER A 91 -1.77 -9.11 -11.99
C SER A 91 -2.58 -10.31 -12.48
N ILE A 92 -1.89 -11.36 -12.93
CA ILE A 92 -2.53 -12.61 -13.36
C ILE A 92 -2.27 -13.68 -12.30
N LEU A 93 -3.33 -14.20 -11.69
CA LEU A 93 -3.23 -15.27 -10.70
C LEU A 93 -2.90 -16.61 -11.39
N THR A 94 -1.88 -17.29 -10.87
CA THR A 94 -1.52 -18.64 -11.28
C THR A 94 -1.49 -19.57 -10.06
N ALA A 95 -1.41 -20.88 -10.29
CA ALA A 95 -1.23 -21.86 -9.21
C ALA A 95 0.04 -21.62 -8.36
N LYS A 96 1.05 -20.95 -8.93
CA LYS A 96 2.32 -20.62 -8.26
C LYS A 96 2.33 -19.24 -7.60
N GLY A 97 1.25 -18.46 -7.74
CA GLY A 97 1.16 -17.08 -7.25
C GLY A 97 0.81 -16.09 -8.36
N ALA A 98 0.76 -14.81 -8.00
CA ALA A 98 0.48 -13.73 -8.92
C ALA A 98 1.70 -13.41 -9.78
N ILE A 99 1.50 -13.28 -11.10
CA ILE A 99 2.48 -12.70 -12.02
C ILE A 99 2.12 -11.23 -12.20
N HIS A 100 3.02 -10.35 -11.79
CA HIS A 100 2.86 -8.90 -11.94
C HIS A 100 3.59 -8.40 -13.17
N ARG A 101 2.87 -7.72 -14.06
CA ARG A 101 3.42 -7.08 -15.25
C ARG A 101 3.23 -5.57 -15.15
N LEU A 102 4.32 -4.82 -15.30
CA LEU A 102 4.27 -3.38 -15.46
C LEU A 102 3.57 -3.04 -16.79
N VAL A 103 2.51 -2.22 -16.71
CA VAL A 103 1.70 -1.78 -17.86
C VAL A 103 2.10 -0.37 -18.28
N ALA A 104 2.22 0.55 -17.31
CA ALA A 104 2.58 1.93 -17.56
C ALA A 104 3.34 2.53 -16.37
N SER A 105 4.15 3.55 -16.64
CA SER A 105 4.89 4.32 -15.64
C SER A 105 4.57 5.80 -15.80
N TYR A 106 4.33 6.48 -14.68
CA TYR A 106 3.95 7.89 -14.60
C TYR A 106 4.96 8.60 -13.68
N PRO A 107 6.05 9.15 -14.24
CA PRO A 107 7.05 9.88 -13.45
C PRO A 107 6.44 11.12 -12.79
N LEU A 108 6.78 11.36 -11.53
CA LEU A 108 6.55 12.63 -10.86
C LEU A 108 7.60 13.62 -11.33
N THR A 109 7.28 14.39 -12.36
CA THR A 109 8.14 15.51 -12.76
C THR A 109 8.14 16.54 -11.64
N ARG A 110 9.32 16.89 -11.12
CA ARG A 110 9.48 18.16 -10.39
C ARG A 110 9.06 19.27 -11.35
N MET A 111 7.91 19.89 -11.09
CA MET A 111 7.62 21.19 -11.71
C MET A 111 8.70 22.15 -11.23
N THR A 112 9.69 22.39 -12.08
CA THR A 112 10.58 23.52 -11.91
C THR A 112 9.78 24.71 -12.39
N ILE A 113 9.15 25.45 -11.48
CA ILE A 113 8.59 26.75 -11.84
C ILE A 113 9.80 27.62 -12.19
N GLY A 114 10.08 27.73 -13.49
CA GLY A 114 11.04 28.71 -13.98
C GLY A 114 10.48 30.09 -13.68
N ASN A 115 11.18 30.84 -12.83
CA ASN A 115 11.04 32.30 -12.83
C ASN A 115 11.61 32.81 -14.17
N GLY A 116 10.74 33.37 -15.00
CA GLY A 116 11.09 34.04 -16.25
C GLY A 116 9.88 34.72 -16.83
#